data_AF-A0A326UVD3-F1
#
_entry.id   AF-A0A326UVD3-F1
#
_cell.length_a   1.000
_cell.length_b   1.000
_cell.length_c   1.000
_cell.angle_alpha   90.00
_cell.angle_beta   90.00
_cell.angle_gamma   90.00
#
_symmetry.space_group_name_H-M   'P 1'
#
loop_
_entity.id
_entity.type
_entity.pdbx_description
1 polymer ?
#
loop_
_entity_poly.entity_id
_entity_poly.type
_entity_poly.pdbx_seq_one_letter_code
_entity_poly.pdbx_strand_id
1 'polypeptide(L)'
;MKVEELSQEEGVQLLQMLVPGLDMTEKAQQLVQAVAGLPLALELLGNYVRKQAYSGRTRRIIAALERIERLDERLSIQEPQAPTKQHPSLNADLPLSLRAVIAISEHQLPEQLQRAFYALETIPAKPNTFSEEMACAVMNCTVEQFHLVRDSGLLELSSQGRYTIQQTVHDYAWQRLHEVGGLEKAYCRLLAYLMEFGEMYQKEYELLQQECVTTLACLEQIVGVGKGKEFAELFLMYVPFLMSTAHYEITRQLALRAEAIGWEYKAPVLVVRALFYQGQVLQKLAHLAQAEECFRGALELAQQMNNEEYICSALTDLGWIESKRGLYEQAERHLLDGLYMASKYKKRYLCFIFKI
;
A
#
# COMPACT_ATOMS: atom_id res chain seq x y z
N MET A 1 -15.43 0.89 12.96
CA MET A 1 -15.56 1.90 14.04
C MET A 1 -16.53 2.95 13.51
N LYS A 2 -17.69 3.18 14.16
CA LYS A 2 -18.64 4.22 13.71
C LYS A 2 -17.94 5.57 13.86
N VAL A 3 -17.89 6.36 12.79
CA VAL A 3 -17.42 7.74 12.83
C VAL A 3 -18.45 8.52 13.65
N GLU A 4 -18.03 9.15 14.75
CA GLU A 4 -18.92 10.00 15.55
C GLU A 4 -19.18 11.29 14.77
N GLU A 5 -20.46 11.58 14.55
CA GLU A 5 -20.92 12.83 13.93
C GLU A 5 -20.71 13.97 14.93
N LEU A 6 -20.16 15.09 14.47
CA LEU A 6 -19.99 16.28 15.30
C LEU A 6 -21.34 16.92 15.57
N SER A 7 -21.50 17.47 16.77
CA SER A 7 -22.64 18.33 17.06
C SER A 7 -22.62 19.56 16.14
N GLN A 8 -23.77 20.21 15.98
CA GLN A 8 -23.89 21.38 15.11
C GLN A 8 -22.94 22.52 15.53
N GLU A 9 -22.74 22.72 16.83
CA GLU A 9 -21.80 23.72 17.35
C GLU A 9 -20.34 23.37 17.04
N GLU A 10 -19.94 22.12 17.27
CA GLU A 10 -18.59 21.61 16.97
C GLU A 10 -18.29 21.66 15.47
N GLY A 11 -19.26 21.29 14.62
CA GLY A 11 -19.11 21.34 13.17
C GLY A 11 -18.95 22.77 12.63
N VAL A 12 -19.68 23.74 13.19
CA VAL A 12 -19.52 25.17 12.83
C VAL A 12 -18.16 25.69 13.29
N GLN A 13 -17.71 25.33 14.50
CA GLN A 13 -16.38 25.71 14.98
C GLN A 13 -15.27 25.15 14.08
N LEU A 14 -15.38 23.88 13.65
CA LEU A 14 -14.43 23.27 12.72
C LEU A 14 -14.38 24.03 11.38
N LEU A 15 -15.53 24.35 10.78
CA LEU A 15 -15.58 25.14 9.54
C LEU A 15 -14.96 26.54 9.69
N GLN A 16 -15.19 27.20 10.83
CA GLN A 16 -14.62 28.52 11.12
C GLN A 16 -13.10 28.47 11.28
N MET A 17 -12.55 27.39 11.87
CA MET A 17 -11.11 27.17 11.92
C MET A 17 -10.52 26.93 10.53
N LEU A 18 -11.22 26.16 9.68
CA LEU A 18 -10.76 25.83 8.33
C LEU A 18 -10.81 27.03 7.38
N VAL A 19 -11.75 27.97 7.59
CA VAL A 19 -11.89 29.18 6.77
C VAL A 19 -12.01 30.44 7.64
N PRO A 20 -10.88 30.99 8.13
CA PRO A 20 -10.89 32.19 8.95
C PRO A 20 -11.44 33.41 8.18
N GLY A 21 -12.44 34.08 8.74
CA GLY A 21 -13.06 35.28 8.14
C GLY A 21 -14.36 35.03 7.35
N LEU A 22 -14.90 33.81 7.36
CA LEU A 22 -16.22 33.52 6.80
C LEU A 22 -17.33 33.98 7.76
N ASP A 23 -17.86 35.18 7.56
CA ASP A 23 -18.91 35.77 8.42
C ASP A 23 -20.31 35.25 8.02
N MET A 24 -20.60 33.97 8.33
CA MET A 24 -21.81 33.29 7.85
C MET A 24 -22.36 32.25 8.86
N THR A 25 -22.72 32.64 10.08
CA THR A 25 -23.21 31.73 11.14
C THR A 25 -24.36 30.84 10.68
N GLU A 26 -25.34 31.40 9.97
CA GLU A 26 -26.52 30.68 9.49
C GLU A 26 -26.20 29.73 8.31
N LYS A 27 -25.32 30.13 7.38
CA LYS A 27 -24.92 29.22 6.28
C LYS A 27 -23.93 28.17 6.73
N ALA A 28 -23.11 28.45 7.75
CA ALA A 28 -22.25 27.44 8.36
C ALA A 28 -23.11 26.34 9.03
N GLN A 29 -24.20 26.73 9.70
CA GLN A 29 -25.16 25.77 10.25
C GLN A 29 -25.84 24.92 9.16
N GLN A 30 -26.26 25.55 8.04
CA GLN A 30 -26.81 24.82 6.87
C GLN A 30 -25.79 23.86 6.25
N LEU A 31 -24.53 24.29 6.11
CA LEU A 31 -23.42 23.47 5.62
C LEU A 31 -23.20 22.24 6.49
N VAL A 32 -23.19 22.41 7.82
CA VAL A 32 -23.01 21.30 8.77
C VAL A 32 -24.15 20.31 8.71
N GLN A 33 -25.39 20.82 8.59
CA GLN A 33 -26.58 19.99 8.47
C GLN A 33 -26.61 19.21 7.15
N ALA A 34 -26.22 19.84 6.03
CA ALA A 34 -26.17 19.22 4.72
C ALA A 34 -25.21 18.02 4.65
N VAL A 35 -24.16 18.02 5.47
CA VAL A 35 -23.20 16.90 5.55
C VAL A 35 -23.36 16.01 6.77
N ALA A 36 -24.49 16.11 7.47
CA ALA A 36 -24.81 15.34 8.67
C ALA A 36 -23.70 15.40 9.75
N GLY A 37 -23.00 16.52 9.88
CA GLY A 37 -21.95 16.69 10.91
C GLY A 37 -20.71 15.81 10.74
N LEU A 38 -20.53 15.14 9.59
CA LEU A 38 -19.37 14.27 9.37
C LEU A 38 -18.06 15.09 9.30
N PRO A 39 -17.06 14.83 10.18
CA PRO A 39 -15.82 15.61 10.22
C PRO A 39 -15.10 15.72 8.87
N LEU A 40 -14.96 14.61 8.15
CA LEU A 40 -14.32 14.61 6.82
C LEU A 40 -15.10 15.44 5.81
N ALA A 41 -16.43 15.34 5.81
CA ALA A 41 -17.24 16.11 4.88
C ALA A 41 -17.08 17.61 5.13
N LEU A 42 -17.00 18.02 6.40
CA LEU A 42 -16.71 19.39 6.80
C LEU A 42 -15.30 19.84 6.40
N GLU A 43 -14.29 18.97 6.52
CA GLU A 43 -12.92 19.26 6.08
C GLU A 43 -12.83 19.46 4.56
N LEU A 44 -13.43 18.55 3.78
CA LEU A 44 -13.49 18.65 2.32
C LEU A 44 -14.23 19.92 1.88
N LEU A 45 -15.38 20.19 2.51
CA LEU A 45 -16.13 21.43 2.28
C LEU A 45 -15.34 22.68 2.66
N GLY A 46 -14.66 22.68 3.81
CA GLY A 46 -13.84 23.79 4.26
C GLY A 46 -12.71 24.09 3.27
N ASN A 47 -12.01 23.06 2.80
CA ASN A 47 -10.97 23.18 1.77
C ASN A 47 -11.54 23.71 0.44
N TYR A 48 -12.69 23.19 0.00
CA TYR A 48 -13.41 23.67 -1.17
C TYR A 48 -13.73 25.17 -1.06
N VAL A 49 -14.32 25.57 0.07
CA VAL A 49 -14.75 26.96 0.33
C VAL A 49 -13.53 27.87 0.39
N ARG A 50 -12.47 27.50 1.09
CA ARG A 50 -11.22 28.26 1.20
C ARG A 50 -10.66 28.59 -0.19
N LYS A 51 -10.57 27.59 -1.07
CA LYS A 51 -10.07 27.78 -2.45
C LYS A 51 -10.94 28.73 -3.27
N GLN A 52 -12.27 28.66 -3.12
CA GLN A 52 -13.20 29.58 -3.80
C GLN A 52 -13.18 31.00 -3.19
N ALA A 53 -12.96 31.12 -1.88
CA ALA A 53 -12.87 32.39 -1.18
C ALA A 53 -11.65 33.21 -1.65
N TYR A 54 -10.50 32.57 -1.88
CA TYR A 54 -9.33 33.22 -2.51
C TYR A 54 -9.61 33.73 -3.93
N SER A 55 -10.59 33.15 -4.63
CA SER A 55 -11.03 33.63 -5.95
C SER A 55 -12.10 34.74 -5.90
N GLY A 56 -12.56 35.14 -4.70
CA GLY A 56 -13.53 36.22 -4.47
C GLY A 56 -14.97 35.89 -4.85
N ARG A 57 -15.38 34.61 -4.86
CA ARG A 57 -16.66 34.18 -5.49
C ARG A 57 -17.62 33.48 -4.54
N THR A 58 -18.24 34.22 -3.62
CA THR A 58 -19.27 33.73 -2.67
C THR A 58 -20.47 33.05 -3.36
N ARG A 59 -20.85 33.46 -4.57
CA ARG A 59 -21.95 32.85 -5.35
C ARG A 59 -21.69 31.39 -5.75
N ARG A 60 -20.42 30.97 -5.88
CA ARG A 60 -20.06 29.59 -6.25
C ARG A 60 -20.15 28.61 -5.09
N ILE A 61 -20.08 29.11 -3.85
CA ILE A 61 -20.29 28.30 -2.64
C ILE A 61 -21.76 27.91 -2.55
N ILE A 62 -22.67 28.86 -2.76
CA ILE A 62 -24.12 28.62 -2.80
C ILE A 62 -24.49 27.66 -3.93
N ALA A 63 -23.94 27.86 -5.13
CA ALA A 63 -24.19 26.96 -6.25
C ALA A 63 -23.61 25.54 -6.04
N ALA A 64 -22.55 25.38 -5.23
CA ALA A 64 -22.02 24.07 -4.87
C ALA A 64 -22.91 23.37 -3.84
N LEU A 65 -23.42 24.11 -2.85
CA LEU A 65 -24.38 23.62 -1.86
C LEU A 65 -25.70 23.17 -2.47
N GLU A 66 -26.29 23.98 -3.36
CA GLU A 66 -27.47 23.58 -4.14
C GLU A 66 -27.18 22.35 -5.02
N ARG A 67 -25.91 22.12 -5.38
CA ARG A 67 -25.50 20.93 -6.13
C ARG A 67 -25.39 19.70 -5.23
N ILE A 68 -24.97 19.85 -3.97
CA ILE A 68 -24.96 18.77 -2.96
C ILE A 68 -26.39 18.30 -2.71
N GLU A 69 -27.29 19.23 -2.38
CA GLU A 69 -28.70 18.92 -2.13
C GLU A 69 -29.36 18.22 -3.33
N ARG A 70 -29.10 18.68 -4.55
CA ARG A 70 -29.60 18.03 -5.79
C ARG A 70 -28.90 16.72 -6.12
N LEU A 71 -27.64 16.54 -5.74
CA LEU A 71 -26.89 15.29 -5.93
C LEU A 71 -27.38 14.22 -4.97
N ASP A 72 -27.65 14.56 -3.71
CA ASP A 72 -28.27 13.67 -2.73
C ASP A 72 -29.67 13.22 -3.19
N GLU A 73 -30.50 14.15 -3.68
CA GLU A 73 -31.79 13.81 -4.29
C GLU A 73 -31.64 12.85 -5.48
N ARG A 74 -30.69 13.10 -6.39
CA ARG A 74 -30.50 12.26 -7.59
C ARG A 74 -29.86 10.90 -7.31
N LEU A 75 -28.87 10.85 -6.43
CA LEU A 75 -28.17 9.61 -6.05
C LEU A 75 -29.09 8.72 -5.22
N SER A 76 -29.96 9.28 -4.36
CA SER A 76 -30.99 8.50 -3.64
C SER A 76 -32.02 7.84 -4.57
N ILE A 77 -32.27 8.42 -5.74
CA ILE A 77 -33.20 7.89 -6.75
C ILE A 77 -32.55 6.80 -7.62
N GLN A 78 -31.21 6.75 -7.69
CA GLN A 78 -30.44 5.87 -8.58
C GLN A 78 -29.84 4.62 -7.92
N GLU A 79 -30.16 4.30 -6.66
CA GLU A 79 -29.74 3.03 -6.04
C GLU A 79 -30.85 1.96 -6.09
N PRO A 80 -30.96 1.16 -7.17
CA PRO A 80 -31.40 -0.21 -7.05
C PRO A 80 -30.21 -1.01 -6.50
N GLN A 81 -30.35 -1.53 -5.28
CA GLN A 81 -29.37 -2.41 -4.62
C GLN A 81 -29.03 -3.60 -5.54
N ALA A 82 -27.93 -3.48 -6.30
CA ALA A 82 -27.38 -4.58 -7.07
C ALA A 82 -26.37 -5.34 -6.21
N PRO A 83 -26.48 -6.68 -6.09
CA PRO A 83 -25.53 -7.48 -5.33
C PRO A 83 -24.25 -7.65 -6.16
N THR A 84 -23.32 -6.71 -6.03
CA THR A 84 -22.04 -6.75 -6.75
C THR A 84 -20.86 -6.72 -5.78
N LYS A 85 -19.93 -7.66 -5.97
CA LYS A 85 -18.62 -7.85 -5.31
C LYS A 85 -18.24 -6.71 -4.37
N GLN A 86 -18.55 -6.88 -3.09
CA GLN A 86 -18.23 -5.91 -2.05
C GLN A 86 -16.72 -5.92 -1.77
N HIS A 87 -16.09 -4.73 -1.78
CA HIS A 87 -14.77 -4.55 -1.19
C HIS A 87 -14.85 -4.88 0.32
N PRO A 88 -13.83 -5.51 0.93
CA PRO A 88 -13.88 -5.96 2.33
C PRO A 88 -14.15 -4.85 3.37
N SER A 89 -13.97 -3.57 3.02
CA SER A 89 -14.32 -2.40 3.86
C SER A 89 -15.77 -1.92 3.71
N LEU A 90 -16.49 -2.31 2.65
CA LEU A 90 -17.84 -1.80 2.31
C LEU A 90 -18.95 -2.49 3.11
N ASN A 91 -18.84 -2.46 4.45
CA ASN A 91 -19.92 -2.87 5.36
C ASN A 91 -20.79 -1.67 5.84
N ALA A 92 -20.71 -0.53 5.18
CA ALA A 92 -21.59 0.61 5.45
C ALA A 92 -21.87 1.35 4.15
N ASP A 93 -23.15 1.49 3.81
CA ASP A 93 -23.62 2.45 2.81
C ASP A 93 -23.01 3.82 3.14
N LEU A 94 -22.09 4.30 2.29
CA LEU A 94 -21.46 5.60 2.51
C LEU A 94 -22.59 6.65 2.51
N PRO A 95 -22.72 7.50 3.54
CA PRO A 95 -23.75 8.53 3.55
C PRO A 95 -23.67 9.35 2.27
N LEU A 96 -24.80 9.48 1.57
CA LEU A 96 -24.89 10.11 0.24
C LEU A 96 -24.26 11.51 0.24
N SER A 97 -24.44 12.25 1.34
CA SER A 97 -23.87 13.58 1.55
C SER A 97 -22.33 13.60 1.52
N LEU A 98 -21.67 12.58 2.06
CA LEU A 98 -20.21 12.45 1.99
C LEU A 98 -19.73 12.13 0.57
N ARG A 99 -20.43 11.24 -0.15
CA ARG A 99 -20.14 10.94 -1.56
C ARG A 99 -20.28 12.19 -2.43
N ALA A 100 -21.33 12.99 -2.19
CA ALA A 100 -21.57 14.23 -2.93
C ALA A 100 -20.44 15.25 -2.70
N VAL A 101 -19.96 15.40 -1.47
CA VAL A 101 -18.84 16.30 -1.14
C VAL A 101 -17.52 15.84 -1.78
N ILE A 102 -17.23 14.53 -1.76
CA ILE A 102 -16.08 13.96 -2.44
C ILE A 102 -16.17 14.23 -3.95
N ALA A 103 -17.33 13.96 -4.56
CA ALA A 103 -17.56 14.18 -5.99
C ALA A 103 -17.42 15.67 -6.38
N ILE A 104 -17.85 16.60 -5.54
CA ILE A 104 -17.66 18.04 -5.80
C ILE A 104 -16.19 18.43 -5.73
N SER A 105 -15.46 17.90 -4.77
CA SER A 105 -14.01 18.15 -4.62
C SER A 105 -13.23 17.57 -5.81
N GLU A 106 -13.63 16.38 -6.27
CA GLU A 106 -13.11 15.71 -7.46
C GLU A 106 -13.43 16.51 -8.74
N HIS A 107 -14.66 16.99 -8.91
CA HIS A 107 -15.08 17.78 -10.07
C HIS A 107 -14.36 19.14 -10.21
N GLN A 108 -13.64 19.60 -9.17
CA GLN A 108 -12.75 20.74 -9.32
C GLN A 108 -11.49 20.43 -10.13
N LEU A 109 -11.10 19.15 -10.21
CA LEU A 109 -9.93 18.72 -10.94
C LEU A 109 -10.24 18.72 -12.45
N PRO A 110 -9.24 18.97 -13.32
CA PRO A 110 -9.37 18.71 -14.75
C PRO A 110 -9.81 17.27 -15.03
N GLU A 111 -10.61 17.03 -16.08
CA GLU A 111 -11.16 15.68 -16.37
C GLU A 111 -10.07 14.60 -16.47
N GLN A 112 -8.91 14.93 -17.06
CA GLN A 112 -7.77 14.03 -17.12
C GLN A 112 -7.25 13.64 -15.72
N LEU A 113 -7.26 14.58 -14.79
CA LEU A 113 -6.77 14.40 -13.44
C LEU A 113 -7.79 13.72 -12.52
N GLN A 114 -9.09 13.85 -12.81
CA GLN A 114 -10.15 13.07 -12.16
C GLN A 114 -9.93 11.56 -12.38
N ARG A 115 -9.70 11.16 -13.65
CA ARG A 115 -9.40 9.75 -13.97
C ARG A 115 -8.08 9.28 -13.40
N ALA A 116 -7.07 10.14 -13.39
CA ALA A 116 -5.77 9.84 -12.79
C ALA A 116 -5.88 9.62 -11.28
N PHE A 117 -6.68 10.44 -10.59
CA PHE A 117 -6.91 10.35 -9.15
C PHE A 117 -7.44 8.98 -8.72
N TYR A 118 -8.33 8.35 -9.49
CA TYR A 118 -8.85 7.03 -9.14
C TYR A 118 -7.77 5.95 -9.04
N ALA A 119 -6.64 6.10 -9.75
CA ALA A 119 -5.53 5.17 -9.67
C ALA A 119 -4.91 5.08 -8.26
N LEU A 120 -5.09 6.11 -7.43
CA LEU A 120 -4.64 6.10 -6.04
C LEU A 120 -5.35 5.05 -5.17
N GLU A 121 -6.46 4.45 -5.64
CA GLU A 121 -7.04 3.28 -4.99
C GLU A 121 -6.06 2.10 -4.90
N THR A 122 -5.10 1.99 -5.81
CA THR A 122 -4.07 0.94 -5.73
C THR A 122 -3.13 1.10 -4.52
N ILE A 123 -3.15 2.28 -3.87
CA ILE A 123 -2.42 2.56 -2.64
C ILE A 123 -3.40 2.44 -1.47
N PRO A 124 -3.08 1.63 -0.44
CA PRO A 124 -3.92 1.47 0.74
C PRO A 124 -4.20 2.80 1.44
N ALA A 125 -5.45 2.95 1.90
CA ALA A 125 -5.87 4.07 2.73
C ALA A 125 -5.20 4.08 4.12
N LYS A 126 -5.54 5.08 4.94
CA LYS A 126 -5.15 5.16 6.37
C LYS A 126 -5.27 3.79 7.07
N PRO A 127 -4.28 3.39 7.88
CA PRO A 127 -3.18 4.21 8.41
C PRO A 127 -1.96 4.34 7.49
N ASN A 128 -2.00 3.81 6.27
CA ASN A 128 -0.87 3.84 5.35
C ASN A 128 -0.63 5.23 4.77
N THR A 129 0.63 5.53 4.44
CA THR A 129 1.04 6.81 3.85
C THR A 129 1.87 6.56 2.60
N PHE A 130 1.93 7.52 1.68
CA PHE A 130 2.71 7.41 0.44
C PHE A 130 3.44 8.71 0.13
N SER A 131 4.51 8.63 -0.64
CA SER A 131 5.29 9.79 -1.09
C SER A 131 4.60 10.52 -2.26
N GLU A 132 5.04 11.75 -2.52
CA GLU A 132 4.59 12.50 -3.69
C GLU A 132 4.94 11.79 -5.00
N GLU A 133 6.13 11.21 -5.04
CA GLU A 133 6.68 10.50 -6.20
C GLU A 133 5.86 9.25 -6.51
N MET A 134 5.46 8.49 -5.47
CA MET A 134 4.58 7.33 -5.63
C MET A 134 3.23 7.74 -6.20
N ALA A 135 2.64 8.83 -5.67
CA ALA A 135 1.36 9.32 -6.15
C ALA A 135 1.43 9.75 -7.62
N CYS A 136 2.47 10.51 -7.99
CA CYS A 136 2.70 10.94 -9.37
C CYS A 136 2.88 9.75 -10.32
N ALA A 137 3.65 8.74 -9.90
CA ALA A 137 3.86 7.52 -10.69
C ALA A 137 2.55 6.75 -10.90
N VAL A 138 1.79 6.50 -9.83
CA VAL A 138 0.52 5.76 -9.89
C VAL A 138 -0.53 6.51 -10.69
N MET A 139 -0.62 7.84 -10.54
CA MET A 139 -1.57 8.68 -11.28
C MET A 139 -1.12 8.94 -12.74
N ASN A 140 0.15 8.73 -13.06
CA ASN A 140 0.77 9.14 -14.32
C ASN A 140 0.60 10.64 -14.59
N CYS A 141 0.98 11.47 -13.61
CA CYS A 141 0.87 12.93 -13.68
C CYS A 141 2.19 13.62 -13.29
N THR A 142 2.30 14.92 -13.58
CA THR A 142 3.42 15.74 -13.14
C THR A 142 3.22 16.22 -11.69
N VAL A 143 4.30 16.68 -11.06
CA VAL A 143 4.27 17.26 -9.70
C VAL A 143 3.30 18.44 -9.63
N GLU A 144 3.29 19.31 -10.65
CA GLU A 144 2.37 20.46 -10.70
C GLU A 144 0.90 20.01 -10.79
N GLN A 145 0.63 18.92 -11.52
CA GLN A 145 -0.71 18.34 -11.61
C GLN A 145 -1.10 17.70 -10.27
N PHE A 146 -0.17 17.01 -9.60
CA PHE A 146 -0.43 16.42 -8.29
C PHE A 146 -0.77 17.49 -7.24
N HIS A 147 -0.12 18.65 -7.25
CA HIS A 147 -0.47 19.77 -6.37
C HIS A 147 -1.93 20.21 -6.50
N LEU A 148 -2.55 20.08 -7.69
CA LEU A 148 -3.98 20.37 -7.84
C LEU A 148 -4.86 19.37 -7.08
N VAL A 149 -4.45 18.10 -6.99
CA VAL A 149 -5.13 17.06 -6.20
C VAL A 149 -4.90 17.27 -4.71
N ARG A 150 -3.68 17.61 -4.30
CA ARG A 150 -3.42 18.02 -2.91
C ARG A 150 -4.33 19.18 -2.50
N ASP A 151 -4.43 20.19 -3.36
CA ASP A 151 -5.20 21.41 -3.09
C ASP A 151 -6.72 21.22 -3.24
N SER A 152 -7.22 20.04 -3.61
CA SER A 152 -8.66 19.71 -3.57
C SER A 152 -9.11 19.25 -2.19
N GLY A 153 -8.18 18.91 -1.30
CA GLY A 153 -8.47 18.40 0.04
C GLY A 153 -8.79 16.90 0.08
N LEU A 154 -8.75 16.20 -1.05
CA LEU A 154 -8.99 14.74 -1.12
C LEU A 154 -7.86 13.92 -0.46
N LEU A 155 -6.70 14.53 -0.24
CA LEU A 155 -5.53 13.94 0.39
C LEU A 155 -5.18 14.69 1.68
N GLU A 156 -4.65 13.97 2.65
CA GLU A 156 -4.13 14.55 3.89
C GLU A 156 -2.61 14.47 3.94
N LEU A 157 -1.99 15.51 4.51
CA LEU A 157 -0.55 15.53 4.77
C LEU A 157 -0.29 15.03 6.21
N SER A 158 0.45 13.94 6.32
CA SER A 158 0.99 13.42 7.58
C SER A 158 2.08 14.33 8.13
N SER A 159 2.31 14.28 9.45
CA SER A 159 3.36 15.04 10.15
C SER A 159 4.78 14.78 9.63
N GLN A 160 4.98 13.67 8.90
CA GLN A 160 6.26 13.28 8.29
C GLN A 160 6.42 13.77 6.85
N GLY A 161 5.53 14.63 6.34
CA GLY A 161 5.59 15.16 4.97
C GLY A 161 5.11 14.18 3.90
N ARG A 162 4.46 13.07 4.30
CA ARG A 162 3.86 12.07 3.40
C ARG A 162 2.36 12.28 3.27
N TYR A 163 1.75 11.73 2.24
CA TYR A 163 0.32 11.82 2.00
C TYR A 163 -0.44 10.58 2.47
N THR A 164 -1.72 10.73 2.79
CA THR A 164 -2.61 9.61 3.07
C THR A 164 -4.01 9.89 2.54
N ILE A 165 -4.77 8.82 2.28
CA ILE A 165 -6.14 8.89 1.77
C ILE A 165 -7.06 8.32 2.85
N GLN A 166 -8.16 9.02 3.15
CA GLN A 166 -9.18 8.48 4.03
C GLN A 166 -9.89 7.30 3.37
N GLN A 167 -10.27 6.29 4.15
CA GLN A 167 -10.93 5.08 3.64
C GLN A 167 -12.15 5.41 2.77
N THR A 168 -12.93 6.41 3.12
CA THR A 168 -14.13 6.83 2.37
C THR A 168 -13.81 7.43 0.99
N VAL A 169 -12.71 8.18 0.88
CA VAL A 169 -12.21 8.73 -0.39
C VAL A 169 -11.60 7.61 -1.25
N HIS A 170 -10.94 6.65 -0.60
CA HIS A 170 -10.41 5.45 -1.23
C HIS A 170 -11.53 4.56 -1.79
N ASP A 171 -12.59 4.30 -1.02
CA ASP A 171 -13.77 3.54 -1.44
C ASP A 171 -14.50 4.25 -2.62
N TYR A 172 -14.54 5.59 -2.61
CA TYR A 172 -15.07 6.36 -3.74
C TYR A 172 -14.22 6.17 -5.01
N ALA A 173 -12.89 6.27 -4.90
CA ALA A 173 -11.97 6.02 -6.00
C ALA A 173 -12.08 4.59 -6.53
N TRP A 174 -12.24 3.60 -5.65
CA TRP A 174 -12.47 2.20 -5.99
C TRP A 174 -13.69 2.03 -6.88
N GLN A 175 -14.84 2.59 -6.46
CA GLN A 175 -16.08 2.48 -7.24
C GLN A 175 -15.90 3.07 -8.64
N ARG A 176 -15.31 4.27 -8.73
CA ARG A 176 -15.10 4.96 -10.01
C ARG A 176 -14.09 4.25 -10.91
N LEU A 177 -13.03 3.68 -10.36
CA LEU A 177 -12.04 2.93 -11.13
C LEU A 177 -12.62 1.64 -11.72
N HIS A 178 -13.56 1.00 -11.01
CA HIS A 178 -14.29 -0.16 -11.52
C HIS A 178 -15.27 0.20 -12.64
N GLU A 179 -15.88 1.39 -12.59
CA GLU A 179 -16.76 1.91 -13.65
C GLU A 179 -15.97 2.27 -14.93
N VAL A 180 -14.84 2.97 -14.79
CA VAL A 180 -14.06 3.50 -15.94
C VAL A 180 -13.00 2.51 -16.43
N GLY A 181 -12.59 1.56 -15.59
CA GLY A 181 -11.49 0.63 -15.84
C GLY A 181 -10.11 1.28 -15.71
N GLY A 182 -9.06 0.45 -15.75
CA GLY A 182 -7.66 0.90 -15.67
C GLY A 182 -6.88 0.41 -14.44
N LEU A 183 -7.50 -0.40 -13.57
CA LEU A 183 -6.90 -0.98 -12.38
C LEU A 183 -5.55 -1.67 -12.66
N GLU A 184 -5.50 -2.54 -13.67
CA GLU A 184 -4.27 -3.25 -14.02
C GLU A 184 -3.13 -2.29 -14.41
N LYS A 185 -3.45 -1.21 -15.14
CA LYS A 185 -2.45 -0.20 -15.54
C LYS A 185 -1.95 0.59 -14.34
N ALA A 186 -2.82 0.91 -13.38
CA ALA A 186 -2.43 1.57 -12.14
C ALA A 186 -1.47 0.69 -11.32
N TYR A 187 -1.78 -0.60 -11.16
CA TYR A 187 -0.87 -1.55 -10.51
C TYR A 187 0.46 -1.72 -11.23
N CYS A 188 0.48 -1.72 -12.57
CA CYS A 188 1.73 -1.76 -13.33
C CYS A 188 2.62 -0.54 -13.05
N ARG A 189 2.03 0.65 -12.90
CA ARG A 189 2.79 1.86 -12.55
C ARG A 189 3.29 1.82 -11.11
N LEU A 190 2.47 1.34 -10.17
CA LEU A 190 2.88 1.12 -8.79
C LEU A 190 4.06 0.14 -8.71
N LEU A 191 3.98 -0.99 -9.42
CA LEU A 191 5.07 -1.97 -9.51
C LEU A 191 6.36 -1.35 -10.03
N ALA A 192 6.27 -0.64 -11.16
CA ALA A 192 7.44 -0.01 -11.77
C ALA A 192 8.13 0.96 -10.81
N TYR A 193 7.36 1.82 -10.13
CA TYR A 193 7.87 2.74 -9.13
C TYR A 193 8.59 2.00 -7.99
N LEU A 194 7.94 0.99 -7.41
CA LEU A 194 8.50 0.26 -6.28
C LEU A 194 9.77 -0.52 -6.67
N MET A 195 9.81 -1.11 -7.85
CA MET A 195 11.01 -1.78 -8.37
C MET A 195 12.17 -0.80 -8.53
N GLU A 196 11.94 0.35 -9.17
CA GLU A 196 12.96 1.38 -9.36
C GLU A 196 13.45 1.94 -8.02
N PHE A 197 12.53 2.19 -7.09
CA PHE A 197 12.86 2.65 -5.74
C PHE A 197 13.73 1.63 -4.98
N GLY A 198 13.35 0.35 -5.03
CA GLY A 198 14.08 -0.73 -4.38
C GLY A 198 15.49 -0.92 -4.95
N GLU A 199 15.68 -0.73 -6.25
CA GLU A 199 17.00 -0.79 -6.90
C GLU A 199 17.88 0.43 -6.57
N MET A 200 17.31 1.63 -6.54
CA MET A 200 18.03 2.88 -6.29
C MET A 200 18.52 3.02 -4.85
N TYR A 201 17.70 2.60 -3.86
CA TYR A 201 17.95 2.84 -2.45
C TYR A 201 18.36 1.60 -1.64
N GLN A 202 18.96 0.59 -2.27
CA GLN A 202 19.36 -0.68 -1.62
C GLN A 202 20.25 -0.52 -0.36
N LYS A 203 20.91 0.63 -0.19
CA LYS A 203 21.83 0.91 0.93
C LYS A 203 21.32 1.98 1.89
N GLU A 204 20.19 2.62 1.58
CA GLU A 204 19.61 3.72 2.35
C GLU A 204 18.42 3.21 3.18
N TYR A 205 18.76 2.54 4.29
CA TYR A 205 17.84 1.78 5.13
C TYR A 205 16.64 2.59 5.63
N GLU A 206 16.80 3.87 5.96
CA GLU A 206 15.72 4.71 6.46
C GLU A 206 14.64 5.01 5.41
N LEU A 207 15.05 5.35 4.18
CA LEU A 207 14.12 5.60 3.07
C LEU A 207 13.41 4.32 2.64
N LEU A 208 14.14 3.21 2.61
CA LEU A 208 13.57 1.91 2.29
C LEU A 208 12.53 1.47 3.32
N GLN A 209 12.76 1.75 4.62
CA GLN A 209 11.81 1.44 5.68
C GLN A 209 10.46 2.14 5.47
N GLN A 210 10.49 3.42 5.08
CA GLN A 210 9.29 4.22 4.90
C GLN A 210 8.42 3.72 3.75
N GLU A 211 9.02 3.34 2.62
CA GLU A 211 8.28 2.77 1.48
C GLU A 211 7.91 1.30 1.67
N CYS A 212 8.64 0.55 2.49
CA CYS A 212 8.32 -0.84 2.79
C CYS A 212 6.90 -0.95 3.36
N VAL A 213 6.54 -0.22 4.41
CA VAL A 213 5.22 -0.36 5.07
C VAL A 213 4.06 -0.24 4.07
N THR A 214 4.11 0.75 3.19
CA THR A 214 3.10 0.97 2.15
C THR A 214 3.09 -0.16 1.13
N THR A 215 4.28 -0.60 0.69
CA THR A 215 4.45 -1.74 -0.23
C THR A 215 3.81 -3.02 0.31
N LEU A 216 3.95 -3.26 1.61
CA LEU A 216 3.37 -4.42 2.29
C LEU A 216 1.84 -4.38 2.27
N ALA A 217 1.27 -3.25 2.62
CA ALA A 217 -0.18 -3.09 2.60
C ALA A 217 -0.74 -3.22 1.18
N CYS A 218 -0.02 -2.77 0.14
CA CYS A 218 -0.42 -2.99 -1.26
C CYS A 218 -0.50 -4.48 -1.61
N LEU A 219 0.45 -5.29 -1.11
CA LEU A 219 0.51 -6.74 -1.36
C LEU A 219 -0.65 -7.50 -0.75
N GLU A 220 -1.10 -7.10 0.45
CA GLU A 220 -2.24 -7.72 1.11
C GLU A 220 -3.53 -7.52 0.32
N GLN A 221 -3.64 -6.42 -0.41
CA GLN A 221 -4.84 -6.05 -1.17
C GLN A 221 -4.87 -6.62 -2.60
N ILE A 222 -3.75 -7.06 -3.15
CA ILE A 222 -3.67 -7.42 -4.58
C ILE A 222 -4.25 -8.79 -4.96
N VAL A 223 -4.98 -9.42 -4.05
CA VAL A 223 -5.60 -10.73 -4.27
C VAL A 223 -6.54 -10.67 -5.49
N GLY A 224 -6.22 -11.44 -6.54
CA GLY A 224 -7.08 -11.60 -7.71
C GLY A 224 -6.77 -10.68 -8.90
N VAL A 225 -5.72 -9.84 -8.84
CA VAL A 225 -5.37 -8.90 -9.93
C VAL A 225 -4.45 -9.51 -11.01
N GLY A 226 -4.09 -10.80 -10.92
CA GLY A 226 -3.23 -11.46 -11.92
C GLY A 226 -1.78 -10.97 -11.97
N LYS A 227 -1.41 -10.04 -11.08
CA LYS A 227 -0.04 -9.49 -10.90
C LYS A 227 0.65 -10.01 -9.63
N GLY A 228 0.11 -11.07 -9.02
CA GLY A 228 0.59 -11.56 -7.73
C GLY A 228 2.07 -11.96 -7.77
N LYS A 229 2.53 -12.52 -8.89
CA LYS A 229 3.91 -12.99 -9.07
C LYS A 229 4.91 -11.84 -9.04
N GLU A 230 4.69 -10.79 -9.83
CA GLU A 230 5.59 -9.63 -9.94
C GLU A 230 5.72 -8.92 -8.58
N PHE A 231 4.61 -8.83 -7.87
CA PHE A 231 4.55 -8.29 -6.52
C PHE A 231 5.29 -9.15 -5.49
N ALA A 232 5.17 -10.48 -5.57
CA ALA A 232 5.95 -11.38 -4.73
C ALA A 232 7.46 -11.29 -5.02
N GLU A 233 7.85 -11.14 -6.29
CA GLU A 233 9.26 -10.95 -6.68
C GLU A 233 9.85 -9.65 -6.13
N LEU A 234 9.08 -8.55 -6.25
CA LEU A 234 9.39 -7.26 -5.64
C LEU A 234 9.56 -7.40 -4.13
N PHE A 235 8.63 -8.09 -3.45
CA PHE A 235 8.72 -8.27 -2.02
C PHE A 235 10.03 -8.95 -1.59
N LEU A 236 10.39 -10.05 -2.27
CA LEU A 236 11.62 -10.76 -1.97
C LEU A 236 12.89 -9.94 -2.24
N MET A 237 12.80 -8.82 -2.97
CA MET A 237 13.88 -7.84 -3.09
C MET A 237 14.11 -7.09 -1.77
N TYR A 238 13.06 -6.77 -1.02
CA TYR A 238 13.13 -6.03 0.25
C TYR A 238 13.50 -6.91 1.45
N VAL A 239 13.39 -8.23 1.35
CA VAL A 239 13.66 -9.14 2.48
C VAL A 239 15.05 -8.94 3.11
N PRO A 240 16.17 -8.83 2.36
CA PRO A 240 17.48 -8.60 2.98
C PRO A 240 17.50 -7.34 3.86
N PHE A 241 16.80 -6.28 3.45
CA PHE A 241 16.63 -5.06 4.22
C PHE A 241 15.83 -5.32 5.51
N LEU A 242 14.67 -5.97 5.41
CA LEU A 242 13.82 -6.26 6.57
C LEU A 242 14.53 -7.17 7.58
N MET A 243 15.33 -8.12 7.08
CA MET A 243 16.18 -8.98 7.91
C MET A 243 17.27 -8.18 8.64
N SER A 244 17.92 -7.23 7.96
CA SER A 244 18.98 -6.40 8.56
C SER A 244 18.46 -5.44 9.64
N THR A 245 17.20 -5.03 9.54
CA THR A 245 16.52 -4.12 10.48
C THR A 245 15.66 -4.85 11.51
N ALA A 246 15.80 -6.18 11.61
CA ALA A 246 15.09 -7.06 12.56
C ALA A 246 13.56 -7.07 12.44
N HIS A 247 13.01 -6.73 11.28
CA HIS A 247 11.58 -6.85 10.97
C HIS A 247 11.21 -8.29 10.57
N TYR A 248 11.47 -9.24 11.47
CA TYR A 248 11.36 -10.68 11.20
C TYR A 248 9.93 -11.14 10.98
N GLU A 249 8.97 -10.62 11.75
CA GLU A 249 7.56 -11.03 11.64
C GLU A 249 6.96 -10.62 10.30
N ILE A 250 7.22 -9.38 9.88
CA ILE A 250 6.88 -8.87 8.56
C ILE A 250 7.49 -9.76 7.48
N THR A 251 8.82 -9.98 7.55
CA THR A 251 9.53 -10.83 6.59
C THR A 251 8.90 -12.21 6.45
N ARG A 252 8.50 -12.83 7.57
CA ARG A 252 7.87 -14.14 7.61
C ARG A 252 6.52 -14.14 6.89
N GLN A 253 5.65 -13.19 7.21
CA GLN A 253 4.30 -13.11 6.62
C GLN A 253 4.36 -13.04 5.09
N LEU A 254 5.32 -12.28 4.59
CA LEU A 254 5.45 -12.05 3.17
C LEU A 254 6.18 -13.17 2.46
N ALA A 255 7.14 -13.82 3.11
CA ALA A 255 7.74 -15.03 2.59
C ALA A 255 6.68 -16.15 2.49
N LEU A 256 5.77 -16.29 3.47
CA LEU A 256 4.62 -17.21 3.37
C LEU A 256 3.70 -16.85 2.20
N ARG A 257 3.43 -15.55 2.00
CA ARG A 257 2.60 -15.10 0.87
C ARG A 257 3.26 -15.34 -0.49
N ALA A 258 4.56 -15.05 -0.60
CA ALA A 258 5.34 -15.30 -1.80
C ALA A 258 5.44 -16.79 -2.13
N GLU A 259 5.53 -17.65 -1.12
CA GLU A 259 5.48 -19.10 -1.29
C GLU A 259 4.13 -19.54 -1.90
N ALA A 260 3.01 -19.10 -1.30
CA ALA A 260 1.66 -19.43 -1.80
C ALA A 260 1.47 -18.99 -3.26
N ILE A 261 1.91 -17.77 -3.60
CA ILE A 261 1.90 -17.25 -4.98
C ILE A 261 2.83 -18.07 -5.88
N GLY A 262 4.01 -18.45 -5.41
CA GLY A 262 4.94 -19.29 -6.13
C GLY A 262 4.33 -20.64 -6.52
N TRP A 263 3.58 -21.26 -5.62
CA TRP A 263 2.85 -22.49 -5.90
C TRP A 263 1.70 -22.27 -6.90
N GLU A 264 0.89 -21.23 -6.70
CA GLU A 264 -0.24 -20.87 -7.57
C GLU A 264 0.21 -20.64 -9.02
N TYR A 265 1.28 -19.88 -9.21
CA TYR A 265 1.81 -19.50 -10.53
C TYR A 265 2.85 -20.49 -11.08
N LYS A 266 3.09 -21.63 -10.39
CA LYS A 266 4.11 -22.62 -10.76
C LYS A 266 5.48 -21.98 -11.00
N ALA A 267 5.88 -21.07 -10.12
CA ALA A 267 7.12 -20.33 -10.15
C ALA A 267 8.10 -20.88 -9.09
N PRO A 268 8.83 -21.98 -9.37
CA PRO A 268 9.60 -22.68 -8.34
C PRO A 268 10.79 -21.87 -7.80
N VAL A 269 11.34 -20.93 -8.60
CA VAL A 269 12.36 -19.98 -8.09
C VAL A 269 11.79 -19.17 -6.93
N LEU A 270 10.55 -18.69 -7.06
CA LEU A 270 9.89 -17.86 -6.06
C LEU A 270 9.68 -18.64 -4.75
N VAL A 271 9.26 -19.90 -4.88
CA VAL A 271 9.08 -20.83 -3.75
C VAL A 271 10.41 -21.10 -3.02
N VAL A 272 11.48 -21.41 -3.76
CA VAL A 272 12.81 -21.66 -3.16
C VAL A 272 13.27 -20.44 -2.35
N ARG A 273 13.15 -19.24 -2.93
CA ARG A 273 13.52 -17.99 -2.26
C ARG A 273 12.68 -17.76 -1.00
N ALA A 274 11.37 -17.96 -1.11
CA ALA A 274 10.45 -17.79 0.00
C ALA A 274 10.77 -18.74 1.17
N LEU A 275 10.94 -20.03 0.91
CA LEU A 275 11.33 -21.03 1.91
C LEU A 275 12.68 -20.70 2.55
N PHE A 276 13.66 -20.27 1.75
CA PHE A 276 14.97 -19.87 2.25
C PHE A 276 14.86 -18.71 3.25
N TYR A 277 14.10 -17.66 2.93
CA TYR A 277 13.92 -16.54 3.85
C TYR A 277 13.09 -16.88 5.09
N GLN A 278 12.09 -17.76 4.98
CA GLN A 278 11.40 -18.30 6.16
C GLN A 278 12.39 -19.02 7.09
N GLY A 279 13.26 -19.85 6.53
CA GLY A 279 14.32 -20.54 7.28
C GLY A 279 15.23 -19.55 8.03
N GLN A 280 15.69 -18.49 7.36
CA GLN A 280 16.53 -17.47 7.99
C GLN A 280 15.81 -16.72 9.11
N VAL A 281 14.53 -16.35 8.92
CA VAL A 281 13.73 -15.74 9.98
C VAL A 281 13.61 -16.68 11.18
N LEU A 282 13.29 -17.95 10.94
CA LEU A 282 13.13 -18.95 11.99
C LEU A 282 14.44 -19.20 12.75
N GLN A 283 15.59 -19.16 12.08
CA GLN A 283 16.90 -19.17 12.75
C GLN A 283 17.07 -17.98 13.68
N LYS A 284 16.73 -16.76 13.22
CA LYS A 284 16.81 -15.53 14.05
C LYS A 284 15.87 -15.58 15.26
N LEU A 285 14.73 -16.25 15.13
CA LEU A 285 13.77 -16.50 16.22
C LEU A 285 14.09 -17.76 17.05
N ALA A 286 15.22 -18.42 16.81
CA ALA A 286 15.66 -19.66 17.48
C ALA A 286 14.72 -20.88 17.31
N HIS A 287 13.82 -20.86 16.33
CA HIS A 287 12.97 -21.99 15.95
C HIS A 287 13.72 -22.95 15.01
N LEU A 288 14.78 -23.57 15.52
CA LEU A 288 15.74 -24.34 14.70
C LEU A 288 15.12 -25.54 13.97
N ALA A 289 14.08 -26.18 14.52
CA ALA A 289 13.39 -27.32 13.90
C ALA A 289 12.64 -26.90 12.62
N GLN A 290 11.83 -25.86 12.73
CA GLN A 290 11.08 -25.33 11.58
C GLN A 290 12.02 -24.73 10.53
N ALA A 291 13.11 -24.08 10.98
CA ALA A 291 14.11 -23.54 10.05
C ALA A 291 14.73 -24.64 9.17
N GLU A 292 15.05 -25.79 9.77
CA GLU A 292 15.60 -26.94 9.04
C GLU A 292 14.61 -27.50 8.00
N GLU A 293 13.33 -27.60 8.34
CA GLU A 293 12.28 -28.01 7.40
C GLU A 293 12.22 -27.07 6.20
N CYS A 294 12.23 -25.76 6.43
CA CYS A 294 12.26 -24.75 5.37
C CYS A 294 13.50 -24.90 4.47
N PHE A 295 14.69 -25.06 5.05
CA PHE A 295 15.92 -25.19 4.26
C PHE A 295 16.00 -26.50 3.48
N ARG A 296 15.50 -27.61 4.03
CA ARG A 296 15.40 -28.88 3.29
C ARG A 296 14.47 -28.76 2.10
N GLY A 297 13.28 -28.18 2.29
CA GLY A 297 12.35 -27.91 1.19
C GLY A 297 12.95 -27.00 0.12
N ALA A 298 13.65 -25.94 0.53
CA ALA A 298 14.36 -25.05 -0.39
C ALA A 298 15.47 -25.79 -1.16
N LEU A 299 16.25 -26.65 -0.49
CA LEU A 299 17.32 -27.44 -1.08
C LEU A 299 16.80 -28.44 -2.11
N GLU A 300 15.76 -29.20 -1.79
CA GLU A 300 15.15 -30.17 -2.70
C GLU A 300 14.67 -29.52 -4.00
N LEU A 301 13.96 -28.40 -3.89
CA LEU A 301 13.51 -27.63 -5.05
C LEU A 301 14.69 -27.02 -5.81
N ALA A 302 15.67 -26.45 -5.11
CA ALA A 302 16.86 -25.87 -5.75
C ALA A 302 17.66 -26.93 -6.54
N GLN A 303 17.75 -28.17 -6.02
CA GLN A 303 18.35 -29.31 -6.72
C GLN A 303 17.60 -29.69 -7.99
N GLN A 304 16.27 -29.79 -7.93
CA GLN A 304 15.44 -30.08 -9.11
C GLN A 304 15.62 -29.03 -10.22
N MET A 305 15.89 -27.79 -9.83
CA MET A 305 16.08 -26.66 -10.74
C MET A 305 17.53 -26.47 -11.18
N ASN A 306 18.48 -27.21 -10.62
CA ASN A 306 19.92 -26.94 -10.72
C ASN A 306 20.29 -25.49 -10.34
N ASN A 307 19.62 -24.93 -9.33
CA ASN A 307 19.92 -23.59 -8.84
C ASN A 307 21.05 -23.64 -7.80
N GLU A 308 22.27 -23.56 -8.30
CA GLU A 308 23.50 -23.71 -7.51
C GLU A 308 23.62 -22.71 -6.34
N GLU A 309 23.10 -21.50 -6.51
CA GLU A 309 23.12 -20.45 -5.49
C GLU A 309 22.32 -20.85 -4.24
N TYR A 310 21.08 -21.31 -4.45
CA TYR A 310 20.24 -21.75 -3.33
C TYR A 310 20.63 -23.12 -2.79
N ILE A 311 21.18 -24.02 -3.61
CA ILE A 311 21.76 -25.28 -3.12
C ILE A 311 22.87 -24.98 -2.12
N CYS A 312 23.84 -24.15 -2.51
CA CYS A 312 24.97 -23.78 -1.66
C CYS A 312 24.51 -23.09 -0.37
N SER A 313 23.57 -22.15 -0.49
CA SER A 313 23.08 -21.36 0.65
C SER A 313 22.32 -22.25 1.65
N ALA A 314 21.41 -23.10 1.17
CA ALA A 314 20.64 -24.01 2.02
C ALA A 314 21.53 -25.04 2.73
N LEU A 315 22.55 -25.60 2.05
CA LEU A 315 23.52 -26.50 2.67
C LEU A 315 24.31 -25.82 3.79
N THR A 316 24.71 -24.56 3.58
CA THR A 316 25.43 -23.78 4.59
C THR A 316 24.58 -23.55 5.83
N ASP A 317 23.31 -23.16 5.65
CA ASP A 317 22.38 -22.91 6.74
C ASP A 317 21.98 -24.18 7.50
N LEU A 318 21.83 -25.32 6.81
CA LEU A 318 21.62 -26.63 7.43
C LEU A 318 22.81 -27.04 8.29
N GLY A 319 24.04 -26.92 7.76
CA GLY A 319 25.25 -27.21 8.52
C GLY A 319 25.40 -26.32 9.77
N TRP A 320 25.00 -25.05 9.69
CA TRP A 320 24.94 -24.17 10.86
C TRP A 320 23.94 -24.65 11.91
N ILE A 321 22.72 -25.04 11.50
CA ILE A 321 21.69 -25.56 12.43
C ILE A 321 22.19 -26.84 13.12
N GLU A 322 22.77 -27.76 12.36
CA GLU A 322 23.31 -29.02 12.89
C GLU A 322 24.44 -28.78 13.88
N SER A 323 25.33 -27.83 13.59
CA SER A 323 26.38 -27.39 14.51
C SER A 323 25.78 -26.85 15.82
N LYS A 324 24.72 -26.03 15.74
CA LYS A 324 23.99 -25.52 16.92
C LYS A 324 23.32 -26.62 17.74
N ARG A 325 22.98 -27.75 17.13
CA ARG A 325 22.40 -28.92 17.81
C ARG A 325 23.46 -29.93 18.28
N GLY A 326 24.74 -29.69 18.05
CA GLY A 326 25.84 -30.58 18.43
C GLY A 326 26.06 -31.76 17.49
N LEU A 327 25.45 -31.76 16.30
CA LEU A 327 25.59 -32.80 15.26
C LEU A 327 26.79 -32.50 14.36
N TYR A 328 27.99 -32.42 14.95
CA TYR A 328 29.18 -31.88 14.26
C TYR A 328 29.58 -32.66 13.00
N GLU A 329 29.46 -33.99 12.99
CA GLU A 329 29.78 -34.81 11.81
C GLU A 329 28.84 -34.54 10.62
N GLN A 330 27.56 -34.29 10.88
CA GLN A 330 26.59 -33.94 9.84
C GLN A 330 26.82 -32.52 9.34
N ALA A 331 27.08 -31.60 10.27
CA ALA A 331 27.40 -30.21 9.97
C ALA A 331 28.63 -30.10 9.06
N GLU A 332 29.70 -30.83 9.37
CA GLU A 332 30.92 -30.84 8.56
C GLU A 332 30.64 -31.31 7.13
N ARG A 333 29.85 -32.36 6.95
CA ARG A 333 29.47 -32.86 5.62
C ARG A 333 28.72 -31.80 4.82
N HIS A 334 27.66 -31.22 5.38
CA HIS A 334 26.88 -30.20 4.68
C HIS A 334 27.70 -28.95 4.33
N LEU A 335 28.59 -28.52 5.24
CA LEU A 335 29.48 -27.38 4.99
C LEU A 335 30.53 -27.70 3.91
N LEU A 336 31.09 -28.91 3.90
CA LEU A 336 32.04 -29.34 2.86
C LEU A 336 31.37 -29.45 1.49
N ASP A 337 30.15 -29.97 1.42
CA ASP A 337 29.38 -30.04 0.18
C ASP A 337 29.03 -28.64 -0.33
N GLY A 338 28.60 -27.73 0.55
CA GLY A 338 28.38 -26.32 0.22
C GLY A 338 29.65 -25.64 -0.28
N LEU A 339 30.78 -25.86 0.39
CA LEU A 339 32.08 -25.32 0.00
C LEU A 339 32.56 -25.88 -1.34
N TYR A 340 32.37 -27.18 -1.59
CA TYR A 340 32.68 -27.81 -2.87
C TYR A 340 31.89 -27.13 -4.01
N MET A 341 30.58 -26.95 -3.83
CA MET A 341 29.74 -26.23 -4.80
C MET A 341 30.20 -24.79 -5.00
N ALA A 342 30.39 -24.02 -3.92
CA ALA A 342 30.89 -22.65 -3.99
C ALA A 342 32.25 -22.54 -4.70
N SER A 343 33.12 -23.53 -4.52
CA SER A 343 34.46 -23.57 -5.11
C SER A 343 34.44 -23.90 -6.61
N LYS A 344 33.52 -24.78 -7.04
CA LYS A 344 33.37 -25.24 -8.42
C LYS A 344 32.83 -24.14 -9.34
N TYR A 345 32.03 -23.21 -8.81
CA TYR A 345 31.30 -22.20 -9.59
C TYR A 345 31.82 -20.75 -9.38
N LYS A 346 33.05 -20.58 -8.87
CA LYS A 346 33.64 -19.29 -8.46
C LYS A 346 33.66 -18.19 -9.55
N LYS A 347 32.83 -17.15 -9.37
CA LYS A 347 33.28 -15.73 -9.37
C LYS A 347 32.32 -14.65 -8.83
N ARG A 348 31.19 -14.96 -8.16
CA ARG A 348 30.30 -13.91 -7.57
C ARG A 348 29.81 -14.10 -6.13
N TYR A 349 29.91 -15.31 -5.55
CA TYR A 349 29.19 -15.67 -4.31
C TYR A 349 29.99 -15.64 -3.00
N LEU A 350 31.31 -15.41 -3.06
CA LEU A 350 32.18 -15.35 -1.87
C LEU A 350 31.85 -14.18 -0.92
N CYS A 351 31.14 -13.14 -1.39
CA CYS A 351 30.81 -11.97 -0.56
C CYS A 351 29.65 -12.18 0.42
N PHE A 352 28.82 -13.22 0.26
CA PHE A 352 27.70 -13.50 1.17
C PHE A 352 28.05 -14.53 2.26
N ILE A 353 28.95 -15.47 1.97
CA ILE A 353 29.32 -16.57 2.87
C ILE A 353 30.13 -16.10 4.10
N PHE A 354 30.74 -14.91 4.07
CA PHE A 354 31.64 -14.40 5.12
C PHE A 354 31.25 -13.04 5.73
N LYS A 355 29.97 -12.64 5.72
CA LYS A 355 29.54 -11.51 6.57
C LYS A 355 29.40 -11.98 8.03
N ILE A 356 30.55 -12.07 8.70
CA ILE A 356 30.68 -11.86 10.16
C ILE A 356 30.50 -10.36 10.43
#